data_AF-A0A8I1ZRI3-F1
#
_entry.id   AF-A0A8I1ZRI3-F1
#
_cell.length_a   1.000
_cell.length_b   1.000
_cell.length_c   1.000
_cell.angle_alpha   90.00
_cell.angle_beta   90.00
_cell.angle_gamma   90.00
#
_symmetry.space_group_name_H-M   'P 1'
#
loop_
_entity.id
_entity.type
_entity.pdbx_description
1 polymer ?
#
loop_
_entity_poly.entity_id
_entity_poly.type
_entity_poly.pdbx_seq_one_letter_code
_entity_poly.pdbx_strand_id
1 'polypeptide(L)' 'MGKGDQRSRRGKTWIGTYGKTRPRKAKKVAVAKKATAKPAKKSSK' A
#
# COMPACT_ATOMS: atom_id res chain seq x y z
N MET A 1 -1.53 -5.61 -9.79
CA MET A 1 -2.30 -4.37 -10.03
C MET A 1 -1.43 -3.38 -10.80
N GLY A 2 -1.88 -3.00 -12.00
CA GLY A 2 -1.13 -2.18 -12.95
C GLY A 2 -1.40 -0.67 -12.83
N LYS A 3 -0.87 0.10 -13.78
CA LYS A 3 -1.03 1.56 -13.85
C LYS A 3 -2.47 1.98 -14.24
N GLY A 4 -3.20 1.15 -14.98
CA GLY A 4 -4.60 1.41 -15.36
C GLY A 4 -5.63 1.05 -14.28
N ASP A 5 -5.22 0.41 -13.19
CA ASP A 5 -6.15 -0.02 -12.15
C ASP A 5 -6.46 1.13 -11.18
N GLN A 6 -7.62 1.75 -11.39
CA GLN A 6 -8.13 2.87 -10.60
C GLN A 6 -8.45 2.51 -9.14
N ARG A 7 -8.56 1.23 -8.77
CA ARG A 7 -8.83 0.83 -7.37
C ARG A 7 -7.54 0.76 -6.56
N SER A 8 -6.45 0.39 -7.23
CA SER A 8 -5.14 0.22 -6.59
C SER A 8 -4.44 1.53 -6.20
N ARG A 9 -3.55 1.48 -5.20
CA ARG A 9 -2.70 2.62 -4.85
C ARG A 9 -1.77 3.01 -6.01
N ARG A 10 -1.28 2.02 -6.77
CA ARG A 10 -0.35 2.22 -7.90
C ARG A 10 -1.04 2.94 -9.06
N GLY A 11 -2.22 2.49 -9.48
CA GLY A 11 -2.96 3.14 -10.57
C GLY A 11 -3.48 4.53 -10.18
N LYS A 12 -3.96 4.72 -8.93
CA LYS A 12 -4.28 6.08 -8.44
C LYS A 12 -3.08 7.02 -8.39
N THR A 13 -1.88 6.49 -8.16
CA THR A 13 -0.65 7.30 -8.22
C THR A 13 -0.32 7.71 -9.65
N TRP A 14 -0.49 6.78 -10.60
CA TRP A 14 -0.24 7.05 -12.02
C TRP A 14 -1.23 8.05 -12.63
N ILE A 15 -2.52 7.88 -12.34
CA ILE A 15 -3.59 8.74 -12.85
C ILE A 15 -3.64 10.08 -12.08
N GLY A 16 -3.02 10.16 -10.90
CA GLY A 16 -2.98 11.37 -10.08
C GLY A 16 -4.19 11.57 -9.16
N THR A 17 -5.14 10.64 -9.15
CA THR A 17 -6.37 10.73 -8.34
C THR A 17 -6.18 10.23 -6.90
N TYR A 18 -7.13 10.56 -6.02
CA TYR A 18 -7.13 10.17 -4.62
C TYR A 18 -8.32 9.25 -4.29
N GLY A 19 -8.27 8.59 -3.13
CA GLY A 19 -9.41 7.85 -2.59
C GLY A 19 -9.00 6.95 -1.43
N LYS A 20 -9.86 5.97 -1.08
CA LYS A 20 -9.63 5.08 0.08
C LYS A 20 -8.23 4.46 0.13
N THR A 21 -7.73 4.01 -1.02
CA THR A 21 -6.42 3.36 -1.18
C THR A 21 -5.23 4.31 -1.36
N ARG A 22 -5.47 5.58 -1.73
CA ARG A 22 -4.46 6.66 -1.85
C ARG A 22 -5.02 7.97 -1.27
N PRO A 23 -5.05 8.13 0.07
CA PRO A 23 -5.61 9.32 0.71
C PRO A 23 -4.63 10.52 0.66
N ARG A 24 -5.17 11.75 0.61
CA ARG A 24 -4.35 13.00 0.59
C ARG A 24 -3.67 13.31 1.92
N LYS A 25 -4.38 13.06 3.01
CA LYS A 25 -3.89 13.20 4.39
C LYS A 25 -3.87 11.82 5.01
N ALA A 26 -2.88 11.54 5.85
CA ALA A 26 -2.83 10.31 6.61
C ALA A 26 -4.11 10.23 7.47
N LYS A 27 -5.07 9.38 7.08
CA LYS A 27 -6.18 9.04 7.97
C LYS A 27 -5.57 8.22 9.10
N LYS A 28 -5.74 8.68 10.35
CA LYS A 28 -5.23 8.06 11.58
C LYS A 28 -5.52 6.55 11.70
N VAL A 29 -6.46 6.02 10.91
CA VAL A 29 -6.95 4.63 10.97
C VAL A 29 -6.20 3.66 10.02
N ALA A 30 -5.44 4.14 9.03
CA ALA A 30 -4.88 3.27 7.99
C ALA A 30 -3.49 2.68 8.28
N VAL A 31 -2.90 2.96 9.45
CA VAL A 31 -1.59 2.42 9.86
C VAL A 31 -1.72 1.08 10.60
N ALA A 32 -2.94 0.61 10.86
CA ALA A 32 -3.16 -0.58 11.70
C ALA A 32 -2.95 -1.94 11.00
N LYS A 33 -2.64 -2.01 9.70
CA LYS A 33 -2.42 -3.30 9.01
C LYS A 33 -1.27 -3.24 8.02
N LYS A 34 -0.04 -3.11 8.52
CA LYS A 34 1.18 -3.66 7.87
C LYS A 34 2.37 -3.62 8.84
N ALA A 35 2.30 -4.44 9.88
CA ALA A 35 3.44 -4.70 10.77
C ALA A 35 3.61 -6.20 11.08
N THR A 36 3.19 -7.09 10.19
CA THR A 36 3.47 -8.53 10.29
C THR A 36 4.03 -9.07 8.98
N ALA A 37 5.22 -8.60 8.61
CA ALA A 37 6.14 -9.35 7.75
C ALA A 37 7.54 -8.74 7.88
N LYS A 38 8.14 -8.84 9.09
CA LYS A 38 9.60 -8.77 9.20
C LYS A 38 10.14 -10.11 8.65
N PRO A 39 11.19 -10.09 7.80
CA PRO A 39 11.59 -11.25 7.02
C PRO A 39 12.27 -12.27 7.94
N ALA A 40 11.79 -13.51 7.95
CA ALA A 40 12.52 -14.61 8.58
C ALA A 40 13.78 -14.87 7.75
N LYS A 41 14.91 -14.33 8.17
CA LYS A 41 16.23 -14.93 7.93
C LYS A 41 16.11 -16.42 8.26
N LYS A 42 16.33 -17.31 7.30
CA LYS A 42 16.79 -18.67 7.58
C LYS A 42 18.21 -18.79 7.06
N SER A 43 19.14 -18.51 7.96
CA SER A 43 20.50 -19.05 7.91
C SER A 43 20.47 -20.55 8.20
N SER A 44 21.39 -21.27 7.55
CA SER A 44 22.09 -22.48 7.99
C SER A 44 21.29 -23.73 8.38
N LYS A 45 21.46 -24.79 7.57
CA LYS A 45 22.02 -26.06 8.04
C LYS A 45 22.85 -26.68 6.91
#